data_AF-C7DDQ3-F1
#
_entry.id   AF-C7DDQ3-F1
#
_cell.length_a   1.000
_cell.length_b   1.000
_cell.length_c   1.000
_cell.angle_alpha   90.00
_cell.angle_beta   90.00
_cell.angle_gamma   90.00
#
_symmetry.space_group_name_H-M   'P 1'
#
loop_
_entity.id
_entity.type
_entity.pdbx_description
1 polymer ?
#
loop_
_entity_poly.entity_id
_entity_poly.type
_entity_poly.pdbx_seq_one_letter_code
_entity_poly.pdbx_strand_id
1 'polypeptide(L)'
;MGDDTQAPIKPLEPDQWAQDLRNVYADMNGAPINVHKLMAHSPDLLGAWWGFRNYAVDGGALGQPLGELVILRVGAHSASWYEWGSHVDRATRNGMGALKRARRLGRLAGLD
;
A
#
# COMPACT_ATOMS: atom_id res chain seq x y z
N MET A 1 -7.02 -5.95 -30.23
CA MET A 1 -6.96 -5.65 -28.80
C MET A 1 -5.78 -6.45 -28.26
N GLY A 2 -4.69 -5.76 -27.90
CA GLY A 2 -3.50 -6.41 -27.38
C GLY A 2 -3.78 -7.03 -26.02
N ASP A 3 -3.03 -8.07 -25.69
CA ASP A 3 -2.95 -8.64 -24.34
C ASP A 3 -2.23 -7.63 -23.43
N ASP A 4 -2.94 -6.57 -23.03
CA ASP A 4 -2.44 -5.50 -22.14
C ASP A 4 -2.41 -5.95 -20.65
N THR A 5 -2.55 -7.25 -20.39
CA THR A 5 -2.77 -7.79 -19.04
C THR A 5 -1.48 -8.10 -18.28
N GLN A 6 -0.30 -8.00 -18.91
CA GLN A 6 0.95 -8.37 -18.27
C GLN A 6 1.82 -7.14 -18.00
N ALA A 7 1.95 -6.78 -16.72
CA ALA A 7 2.89 -5.75 -16.30
C ALA A 7 4.30 -6.11 -16.84
N PRO A 8 5.00 -5.17 -17.49
CA PRO A 8 6.27 -5.45 -18.18
C PRO A 8 7.38 -5.88 -17.22
N ILE A 9 7.19 -5.65 -15.91
CA ILE A 9 8.15 -5.97 -14.86
C ILE A 9 7.46 -6.89 -13.85
N LYS A 10 8.04 -8.07 -13.65
CA LYS A 10 7.57 -9.03 -12.63
C LYS A 10 8.11 -8.63 -11.26
N PRO A 11 7.31 -8.70 -10.18
CA PRO A 11 7.80 -8.47 -8.83
C PRO A 11 8.92 -9.46 -8.46
N LEU A 12 9.91 -9.01 -7.69
CA LEU A 12 10.97 -9.88 -7.16
C LEU A 12 10.47 -10.64 -5.92
N GLU A 13 10.70 -11.94 -5.89
CA GLU A 13 10.51 -12.74 -4.69
C GLU A 13 11.60 -12.43 -3.65
N PRO A 14 11.32 -12.60 -2.34
CA PRO A 14 12.22 -12.18 -1.26
C PRO A 14 13.65 -12.72 -1.33
N ASP A 15 13.83 -13.93 -1.87
CA ASP A 15 15.13 -14.58 -2.06
C ASP A 15 15.97 -13.91 -3.17
N GLN A 16 15.35 -13.06 -3.99
CA GLN A 16 15.99 -12.27 -5.04
C GLN A 16 16.35 -10.85 -4.59
N TRP A 17 16.00 -10.46 -3.37
CA TRP A 17 16.21 -9.08 -2.90
C TRP A 17 17.68 -8.81 -2.60
N ALA A 18 18.10 -7.57 -2.88
CA ALA A 18 19.42 -7.11 -2.51
C ALA A 18 19.64 -7.20 -0.99
N GLN A 19 20.88 -7.50 -0.63
CA GLN A 19 21.33 -7.64 0.75
C GLN A 19 20.99 -6.43 1.64
N ASP A 20 21.02 -5.24 1.05
CA ASP A 20 20.77 -3.97 1.74
C ASP A 20 19.29 -3.76 2.10
N LEU A 21 18.38 -4.60 1.58
CA LEU A 21 16.95 -4.57 1.92
C LEU A 21 16.57 -5.53 3.05
N ARG A 22 17.55 -6.16 3.72
CA ARG A 22 17.26 -7.10 4.83
C ARG A 22 16.47 -6.44 5.97
N ASN A 23 16.76 -5.19 6.30
CA ASN A 23 16.03 -4.43 7.32
C ASN A 23 14.58 -4.19 6.88
N VAL A 24 14.37 -3.77 5.63
CA VAL A 24 13.04 -3.57 5.05
C VAL A 24 12.24 -4.86 5.12
N TYR A 25 12.81 -5.98 4.67
CA TYR A 25 12.17 -7.30 4.75
C TYR A 25 11.82 -7.72 6.18
N ALA A 26 12.73 -7.50 7.13
CA ALA A 26 12.52 -7.80 8.55
C ALA A 26 11.39 -6.95 9.15
N ASP A 27 11.34 -5.65 8.86
CA ASP A 27 10.29 -4.73 9.32
C ASP A 27 8.89 -5.15 8.84
N MET A 28 8.81 -5.90 7.75
CA MET A 28 7.56 -6.48 7.22
C MET A 28 7.21 -7.85 7.82
N ASN A 29 7.97 -8.34 8.80
CA ASN A 29 7.85 -9.70 9.34
C ASN A 29 7.87 -10.78 8.25
N GLY A 30 8.66 -10.55 7.19
CA GLY A 30 8.78 -11.47 6.07
C GLY A 30 7.56 -11.59 5.14
N ALA A 31 6.63 -10.65 5.21
CA ALA A 31 5.42 -10.65 4.38
C ALA A 31 5.31 -9.40 3.46
N PRO A 32 6.25 -9.20 2.51
CA PRO A 32 6.18 -8.09 1.57
C PRO A 32 5.00 -8.23 0.60
N ILE A 33 4.26 -7.14 0.39
CA ILE A 33 3.22 -7.02 -0.64
C ILE A 33 3.80 -6.61 -2.00
N ASN A 34 3.00 -6.66 -3.06
CA ASN A 34 3.48 -6.51 -4.44
C ASN A 34 4.22 -5.19 -4.69
N VAL A 35 3.80 -4.07 -4.09
CA VAL A 35 4.53 -2.80 -4.25
C VAL A 35 5.96 -2.89 -3.73
N HIS A 36 6.18 -3.57 -2.59
CA HIS A 36 7.52 -3.76 -2.05
C HIS A 36 8.36 -4.69 -2.94
N LYS A 37 7.76 -5.79 -3.41
CA LYS A 37 8.40 -6.73 -4.35
C LYS A 37 8.77 -6.08 -5.68
N LEU A 38 7.96 -5.15 -6.17
CA LEU A 38 8.25 -4.40 -7.39
C LEU A 38 9.34 -3.35 -7.15
N MET A 39 9.28 -2.63 -6.03
CA MET A 39 10.30 -1.64 -5.69
C MET A 39 11.67 -2.25 -5.36
N ALA A 40 11.74 -3.53 -4.99
CA ALA A 40 12.99 -4.24 -4.76
C ALA A 40 13.91 -4.29 -6.00
N HIS A 41 13.40 -4.03 -7.22
CA HIS A 41 14.24 -3.80 -8.41
C HIS A 41 15.16 -2.58 -8.28
N SER A 42 14.84 -1.64 -7.39
CA SER A 42 15.68 -0.48 -7.08
C SER A 42 15.87 -0.38 -5.55
N PRO A 43 16.90 -1.05 -5.00
CA PRO A 43 17.16 -1.07 -3.56
C PRO A 43 17.32 0.33 -2.95
N ASP A 44 18.03 1.23 -3.63
CA ASP A 44 18.23 2.61 -3.18
C ASP A 44 16.91 3.37 -3.04
N LEU A 45 15.99 3.19 -4.00
CA LEU A 45 14.67 3.80 -3.97
C LEU A 45 13.82 3.24 -2.83
N LEU A 46 13.77 1.91 -2.69
CA LEU A 46 13.00 1.26 -1.62
C LEU A 46 13.52 1.65 -0.24
N GLY A 47 14.84 1.67 -0.05
CA GLY A 47 15.47 2.11 1.19
C GLY A 47 15.14 3.57 1.53
N ALA A 48 15.27 4.48 0.56
CA ALA A 48 14.97 5.91 0.77
C ALA A 48 13.48 6.18 1.04
N TRP A 49 12.58 5.43 0.41
CA TRP A 49 11.14 5.58 0.57
C TRP A 49 10.61 4.99 1.89
N TRP A 50 11.28 3.97 2.44
CA TRP A 50 10.77 3.13 3.53
C TRP A 50 10.32 3.94 4.77
N GLY A 51 11.16 4.87 5.23
CA GLY A 51 10.86 5.69 6.40
C GLY A 51 9.65 6.59 6.20
N PHE A 52 9.55 7.25 5.04
CA PHE A 52 8.40 8.09 4.69
C PHE A 52 7.10 7.27 4.61
N ARG A 53 7.15 6.13 3.94
CA ARG A 53 6.01 5.21 3.82
C ARG A 53 5.51 4.77 5.19
N ASN A 54 6.42 4.34 6.07
CA ASN A 54 6.07 3.87 7.41
C ASN A 54 5.42 4.98 8.24
N TYR A 55 5.99 6.18 8.23
CA TYR A 55 5.39 7.35 8.88
C TYR A 55 3.96 7.61 8.40
N ALA A 56 3.72 7.55 7.08
CA ALA A 56 2.39 7.78 6.51
C ALA A 56 1.38 6.69 6.92
N VAL A 57 1.72 5.40 6.77
CA VAL A 57 0.79 4.30 7.08
C VAL A 57 0.51 4.15 8.57
N ASP A 58 1.41 4.63 9.43
CA ASP A 58 1.19 4.68 10.88
C ASP A 58 0.34 5.88 11.31
N GLY A 59 -0.05 6.71 10.34
CA GLY A 59 -1.01 7.80 10.50
C GLY A 59 -0.39 9.20 10.51
N GLY A 60 0.94 9.28 10.42
CA GLY A 60 1.70 10.53 10.46
C GLY A 60 1.33 11.41 11.66
N ALA A 61 1.32 12.73 11.45
CA ALA A 61 0.97 13.71 12.48
C ALA A 61 -0.50 13.63 12.94
N LEU A 62 -1.37 12.95 12.18
CA LEU A 62 -2.79 12.81 12.48
C LEU A 62 -3.10 11.58 13.35
N GLY A 63 -2.15 10.64 13.44
CA GLY A 63 -2.35 9.33 14.04
C GLY A 63 -3.41 8.48 13.31
N GLN A 64 -3.59 7.25 13.79
CA GLN A 64 -4.74 6.42 13.42
C GLN A 64 -5.95 6.89 14.26
N PRO A 65 -7.17 7.09 13.69
CA PRO A 65 -7.70 6.63 12.41
C PRO A 65 -7.67 7.65 11.26
N LEU A 66 -7.25 8.89 11.52
CA LEU A 66 -7.37 9.98 10.57
C LEU A 66 -6.41 9.84 9.39
N GLY A 67 -5.18 9.39 9.62
CA GLY A 67 -4.23 9.11 8.55
C GLY A 67 -4.74 8.04 7.57
N GLU A 68 -5.37 6.99 8.07
CA GLU A 68 -5.98 5.96 7.22
C GLU A 68 -7.09 6.55 6.32
N LEU A 69 -7.93 7.44 6.87
CA LEU A 69 -8.96 8.11 6.07
C LEU A 69 -8.38 9.01 4.98
N VAL A 70 -7.22 9.62 5.22
CA VAL A 70 -6.49 10.39 4.20
C VAL A 70 -6.00 9.47 3.10
N ILE A 71 -5.32 8.37 3.44
CA ILE A 71 -4.82 7.39 2.45
C ILE A 71 -5.96 6.86 1.58
N LEU A 72 -7.05 6.45 2.23
CA LEU A 72 -8.28 6.06 1.57
C LEU A 72 -8.74 7.17 0.60
N ARG A 73 -8.97 8.41 1.07
CA ARG A 73 -9.44 9.48 0.18
C ARG A 73 -8.52 9.75 -1.00
N VAL A 74 -7.21 9.69 -0.80
CA VAL A 74 -6.21 9.85 -1.86
C VAL A 74 -6.33 8.70 -2.87
N GLY A 75 -6.38 7.45 -2.42
CA GLY A 75 -6.53 6.28 -3.30
C GLY A 75 -7.81 6.34 -4.15
N ALA A 76 -8.94 6.75 -3.56
CA ALA A 76 -10.18 6.94 -4.30
C ALA A 76 -10.09 8.13 -5.29
N HIS A 77 -9.49 9.25 -4.89
CA HIS A 77 -9.33 10.44 -5.73
C HIS A 77 -8.40 10.19 -6.93
N SER A 78 -7.32 9.41 -6.73
CA SER A 78 -6.37 9.06 -7.78
C SER A 78 -6.75 7.80 -8.56
N ALA A 79 -7.92 7.22 -8.30
CA ALA A 79 -8.35 5.92 -8.84
C ALA A 79 -7.32 4.78 -8.66
N SER A 80 -6.54 4.82 -7.56
CA SER A 80 -5.58 3.77 -7.21
C SER A 80 -6.28 2.66 -6.42
N TRP A 81 -6.97 1.77 -7.14
CA TRP A 81 -7.76 0.70 -6.52
C TRP A 81 -6.91 -0.33 -5.78
N TYR A 82 -5.66 -0.54 -6.21
CA TYR A 82 -4.71 -1.39 -5.50
C TYR A 82 -4.43 -0.87 -4.09
N GLU A 83 -4.08 0.42 -3.97
CA GLU A 83 -3.82 1.07 -2.67
C GLU A 83 -5.10 1.16 -1.83
N TRP A 84 -6.21 1.57 -2.45
CA TRP A 84 -7.51 1.63 -1.77
C TRP A 84 -7.90 0.29 -1.16
N GLY A 85 -7.81 -0.81 -1.92
CA GLY A 85 -8.14 -2.15 -1.45
C GLY A 85 -7.25 -2.60 -0.29
N SER A 86 -5.94 -2.40 -0.39
CA SER A 86 -4.99 -2.75 0.68
C SER A 86 -5.32 -2.05 2.00
N HIS A 87 -5.71 -0.77 1.92
CA HIS A 87 -6.06 0.04 3.08
C HIS A 87 -7.47 -0.24 3.63
N VAL A 88 -8.43 -0.61 2.79
CA VAL A 88 -9.74 -1.13 3.26
C VAL A 88 -9.56 -2.39 4.12
N ASP A 89 -8.70 -3.32 3.69
CA ASP A 89 -8.40 -4.54 4.45
C ASP A 89 -7.73 -4.21 5.79
N ARG A 90 -6.71 -3.34 5.78
CA ARG A 90 -6.01 -2.87 6.99
C ARG A 90 -6.98 -2.20 7.97
N ALA A 91 -7.79 -1.26 7.49
CA ALA A 91 -8.80 -0.56 8.30
C ALA A 91 -9.82 -1.52 8.92
N THR A 92 -10.21 -2.57 8.19
CA THR A 92 -11.15 -3.60 8.67
C THR A 92 -10.54 -4.42 9.80
N ARG A 93 -9.28 -4.88 9.65
CA ARG A 93 -8.58 -5.69 10.66
C ARG A 93 -8.32 -4.91 11.96
N ASN A 94 -8.08 -3.61 11.87
CA ASN A 94 -7.78 -2.77 13.03
C ASN A 94 -9.03 -2.25 13.78
N GLY A 95 -10.22 -2.77 13.46
CA GLY A 95 -11.46 -2.42 14.16
C GLY A 95 -11.91 -0.96 13.95
N MET A 96 -11.35 -0.26 12.96
CA MET A 96 -11.66 1.14 12.75
C MET A 96 -13.03 1.32 12.08
N GLY A 97 -13.96 1.94 12.79
CA GLY A 97 -15.27 2.37 12.26
C GLY A 97 -15.21 3.40 11.11
N ALA A 98 -14.02 3.77 10.63
CA ALA A 98 -13.78 4.60 9.44
C ALA A 98 -14.46 4.03 8.17
N LEU A 99 -14.66 2.72 8.12
CA LEU A 99 -15.41 2.01 7.07
C LEU A 99 -16.83 2.53 6.83
N LYS A 100 -17.54 3.01 7.87
CA LYS A 100 -18.91 3.54 7.69
C LYS A 100 -18.94 4.76 6.77
N ARG A 101 -17.88 5.59 6.78
CA ARG A 101 -17.75 6.76 5.89
C ARG A 101 -17.11 6.40 4.54
N ALA A 102 -16.14 5.49 4.53
CA ALA A 102 -15.48 5.02 3.31
C ALA A 102 -16.43 4.25 2.37
N ARG A 103 -17.32 3.40 2.89
CA ARG A 103 -18.35 2.69 2.10
C ARG A 103 -19.32 3.63 1.38
N ARG A 104 -19.59 4.81 1.94
CA ARG A 104 -20.40 5.84 1.24
C ARG A 104 -19.64 6.43 0.05
N LEU A 105 -18.32 6.57 0.15
CA LEU A 105 -17.48 7.11 -0.93
C LEU A 105 -17.28 6.09 -2.07
N GLY A 106 -17.07 4.80 -1.75
CA GLY A 106 -17.01 3.74 -2.77
C GLY A 106 -18.29 3.64 -3.62
N ARG A 107 -19.45 3.76 -2.99
CA ARG A 107 -20.75 3.86 -3.68
C ARG A 107 -20.87 5.04 -4.63
N LEU A 108 -20.38 6.21 -4.23
CA LEU A 108 -20.40 7.42 -5.07
C LEU A 108 -19.45 7.31 -6.27
N ALA A 109 -18.44 6.44 -6.18
CA ALA A 109 -17.50 6.14 -7.26
C ALA A 109 -17.92 4.94 -8.15
N GLY A 110 -19.05 4.28 -7.87
CA GLY A 110 -19.61 3.22 -8.71
C GLY A 110 -18.87 1.87 -8.62
N LEU A 111 -18.41 1.48 -7.43
CA LEU A 111 -17.56 0.30 -7.20
C LEU A 111 -18.27 -0.84 -6.42
N ASP A 112 -19.59 -0.81 -6.37
CA ASP A 112 -20.44 -1.86 -5.78
C ASP A 112 -20.94 -2.82 -6.87
#